data_AF-A0A3Q9SY72-F1
#
_entry.id   AF-A0A3Q9SY72-F1
#
_cell.length_a   1.000
_cell.length_b   1.000
_cell.length_c   1.000
_cell.angle_alpha   90.00
_cell.angle_beta   90.00
_cell.angle_gamma   90.00
#
_symmetry.space_group_name_H-M   'P 1'
#
loop_
_entity.id
_entity.type
_entity.pdbx_description
1 polymer ?
#
loop_
_entity_poly.entity_id
_entity_poly.type
_entity_poly.pdbx_seq_one_letter_code
_entity_poly.pdbx_strand_id
1 'polypeptide(L)'
;SAFGLASVSAALLVSSAVVAADTADSAAPAVTATVKDSSADKEATALKAEADLATAKADLAAAEAAITAAKAEYETAQADLATADATIASLEQKMAELESKIQEKQKELEDIIRQQGPAHAAIGGRNGDADAEQLDELAGEVSRAKAALKVELQKVKEELEVAKRAYAGIEERKQVAAAKLDAANKAFAGVEEKHAQAMVAFEEAFAAYKEAVKAELKAAGASDFYTKKIDSANTVDGVKTLREMILDSIAKPEVEPEAKPEPKPEPKPEPKPEPKPEPKPEPKPEPKPEPKPEPKPEPKPKPQPKPAPAPKPEAKKEEKKAAPKQDANKLPSTGEATNPFFTAAALAVMAGAGVAAVST
;
A
#
# COMPACT_ATOMS: atom_id res chain seq x y z
N SER A 1 23.04 -46.21 -14.35
CA SER A 1 24.00 -45.76 -13.32
C SER A 1 23.22 -45.53 -12.03
N ALA A 2 22.96 -46.50 -11.15
CA ALA A 2 23.84 -47.45 -10.45
C ALA A 2 24.80 -46.76 -9.45
N PHE A 3 24.36 -46.66 -8.20
CA PHE A 3 25.09 -46.74 -6.92
C PHE A 3 24.02 -46.53 -5.82
N GLY A 4 23.54 -47.49 -5.02
CA GLY A 4 23.97 -48.86 -4.79
C GLY A 4 25.02 -48.96 -3.71
N LEU A 5 24.63 -48.90 -2.43
CA LEU A 5 25.27 -49.67 -1.35
C LEU A 5 24.23 -50.01 -0.27
N ALA A 6 23.93 -51.30 -0.21
CA ALA A 6 23.18 -51.97 0.84
C ALA A 6 24.13 -52.52 1.90
N SER A 7 23.55 -53.16 2.93
CA SER A 7 24.12 -54.25 3.75
C SER A 7 24.75 -53.81 5.09
N VAL A 8 24.59 -54.48 6.25
CA VAL A 8 23.81 -55.64 6.71
C VAL A 8 24.00 -55.73 8.26
N SER A 9 22.90 -56.02 8.95
CA SER A 9 22.70 -56.94 10.10
C SER A 9 23.62 -57.02 11.34
N ALA A 10 22.91 -57.01 12.49
CA ALA A 10 22.84 -58.00 13.58
C ALA A 10 24.07 -58.36 14.43
N ALA A 11 23.94 -58.16 15.75
CA ALA A 11 24.13 -59.21 16.77
C ALA A 11 23.63 -58.77 18.17
N LEU A 12 22.85 -59.66 18.81
CA LEU A 12 22.54 -59.71 20.24
C LEU A 12 23.82 -59.73 21.09
N LEU A 13 23.79 -59.18 22.32
CA LEU A 13 23.89 -59.97 23.56
C LEU A 13 23.75 -59.15 24.84
N VAL A 14 23.21 -59.83 25.83
CA VAL A 14 22.81 -59.45 27.18
C VAL A 14 24.00 -59.02 28.05
N SER A 15 23.82 -57.98 28.86
CA SER A 15 24.40 -57.94 30.21
C SER A 15 23.46 -57.25 31.18
N SER A 16 22.78 -58.08 31.94
CA SER A 16 22.26 -57.79 33.27
C SER A 16 23.42 -57.38 34.17
N ALA A 17 23.33 -56.21 34.78
CA ALA A 17 24.07 -55.89 36.00
C ALA A 17 23.11 -55.17 36.96
N VAL A 18 22.49 -55.97 37.82
CA VAL A 18 22.08 -55.52 39.15
C VAL A 18 23.36 -55.13 39.88
N VAL A 19 23.48 -53.85 40.24
CA VAL A 19 24.19 -53.44 41.45
C VAL A 19 23.23 -52.55 42.21
N ALA A 20 22.54 -53.17 43.17
CA ALA A 20 22.08 -52.46 44.34
C ALA A 20 23.32 -52.17 45.19
N ALA A 21 23.66 -50.90 45.33
CA ALA A 21 24.51 -50.41 46.40
C ALA A 21 23.90 -49.10 46.91
N ASP A 22 23.31 -49.23 48.08
CA ASP A 22 22.91 -48.18 49.00
C ASP A 22 24.08 -47.19 49.20
N THR A 23 23.89 -45.94 48.77
CA THR A 23 24.50 -44.72 49.32
C THR A 23 23.66 -43.52 48.87
N ALA A 24 22.70 -43.13 49.70
CA ALA A 24 22.17 -41.77 49.67
C ALA A 24 23.28 -40.82 50.14
N ASP A 25 23.89 -40.06 49.21
CA ASP A 25 24.45 -38.70 49.41
C ASP A 25 25.31 -38.24 48.20
N SER A 26 24.76 -38.15 46.98
CA SER A 26 25.39 -37.39 45.86
C SER A 26 24.52 -37.27 44.59
N ALA A 27 23.19 -37.17 44.71
CA ALA A 27 22.32 -37.04 43.53
C ALA A 27 22.14 -35.58 43.06
N ALA A 28 22.42 -34.59 43.94
CA ALA A 28 22.22 -33.17 43.66
C ALA A 28 23.08 -32.59 42.50
N PRO A 29 24.40 -32.89 42.38
CA PRO A 29 25.22 -32.24 41.35
C PRO A 29 24.90 -32.74 39.92
N ALA A 30 24.49 -34.00 39.76
CA ALA A 30 24.17 -34.57 38.44
C ALA A 30 22.81 -34.10 37.90
N VAL A 31 21.81 -33.98 38.79
CA VAL A 31 20.48 -33.45 38.43
C VAL A 31 20.53 -31.95 38.13
N THR A 32 21.35 -31.18 38.84
CA THR A 32 21.52 -29.74 38.57
C THR A 32 22.26 -29.48 37.26
N ALA A 33 23.27 -30.27 36.91
CA ALA A 33 23.97 -30.14 35.63
C ALA A 33 23.05 -30.44 34.42
N THR A 34 22.27 -31.51 34.48
CA THR A 34 21.34 -31.91 33.40
C THR A 34 20.20 -30.90 33.18
N VAL A 35 19.70 -30.27 34.24
CA VAL A 35 18.65 -29.24 34.13
C VAL A 35 19.22 -27.91 33.59
N LYS A 36 20.47 -27.58 33.93
CA LYS A 36 21.18 -26.40 33.40
C LYS A 36 21.46 -26.52 31.90
N ASP A 37 21.88 -27.69 31.42
CA ASP A 37 22.08 -27.92 29.98
C ASP A 37 20.74 -27.82 29.22
N SER A 38 19.67 -28.35 29.81
CA SER A 38 18.31 -28.24 29.26
C SER A 38 17.82 -26.80 29.12
N SER A 39 18.08 -25.92 30.11
CA SER A 39 17.66 -24.51 30.01
C SER A 39 18.47 -23.72 28.97
N ALA A 40 19.76 -24.02 28.80
CA ALA A 40 20.61 -23.42 27.78
C ALA A 40 20.18 -23.83 26.35
N ASP A 41 19.82 -25.09 26.14
CA ASP A 41 19.29 -25.56 24.85
C ASP A 41 17.96 -24.88 24.49
N LYS A 42 17.09 -24.67 25.49
CA LYS A 42 15.84 -23.94 25.31
C LYS A 42 16.06 -22.44 25.09
N GLU A 43 17.05 -21.83 25.72
CA GLU A 43 17.47 -20.45 25.46
C GLU A 43 17.87 -20.28 23.98
N ALA A 44 18.75 -21.15 23.47
CA ALA A 44 19.20 -21.10 22.08
C ALA A 44 18.03 -21.29 21.09
N THR A 45 17.08 -22.17 21.41
CA THR A 45 15.87 -22.39 20.61
C THR A 45 14.98 -21.14 20.60
N ALA A 46 14.76 -20.51 21.76
CA ALA A 46 13.95 -19.30 21.87
C ALA A 46 14.61 -18.10 21.16
N LEU A 47 15.93 -17.93 21.27
CA LEU A 47 16.68 -16.89 20.55
C LEU A 47 16.59 -17.06 19.03
N LYS A 48 16.68 -18.31 18.55
CA LYS A 48 16.50 -18.60 17.13
C LYS A 48 15.09 -18.24 16.67
N ALA A 49 14.06 -18.65 17.41
CA ALA A 49 12.69 -18.32 17.08
C ALA A 49 12.41 -16.81 17.12
N GLU A 50 13.05 -16.07 18.04
CA GLU A 50 12.98 -14.60 18.10
C GLU A 50 13.59 -13.95 16.85
N ALA A 51 14.75 -14.45 16.39
CA ALA A 51 15.40 -13.98 15.17
C ALA A 51 14.59 -14.31 13.90
N ASP A 52 14.01 -15.52 13.83
CA ASP A 52 13.14 -15.95 12.74
C ASP A 52 11.87 -15.07 12.70
N LEU A 53 11.30 -14.74 13.86
CA LEU A 53 10.17 -13.82 13.96
C LEU A 53 10.52 -12.39 13.52
N ALA A 54 11.69 -11.88 13.92
CA ALA A 54 12.16 -10.57 13.49
C ALA A 54 12.35 -10.51 11.96
N THR A 55 12.88 -11.59 11.37
CA THR A 55 13.03 -11.74 9.92
C THR A 55 11.65 -11.76 9.23
N ALA A 56 10.71 -12.55 9.73
CA ALA A 56 9.37 -12.63 9.16
C ALA A 56 8.60 -11.30 9.25
N LYS A 57 8.82 -10.51 10.32
CA LYS A 57 8.28 -9.14 10.44
C LYS A 57 8.87 -8.20 9.39
N ALA A 58 10.16 -8.29 9.13
CA ALA A 58 10.81 -7.49 8.08
C ALA A 58 10.30 -7.87 6.69
N ASP A 59 10.12 -9.18 6.42
CA ASP A 59 9.54 -9.67 5.18
C ASP A 59 8.10 -9.19 4.98
N LEU A 60 7.27 -9.19 6.04
CA LEU A 60 5.91 -8.67 5.99
C LEU A 60 5.90 -7.19 5.61
N ALA A 61 6.72 -6.37 6.27
CA ALA A 61 6.83 -4.94 5.97
C ALA A 61 7.32 -4.69 4.54
N ALA A 62 8.28 -5.49 4.05
CA ALA A 62 8.74 -5.42 2.67
C ALA A 62 7.63 -5.77 1.66
N ALA A 63 6.81 -6.77 1.97
CA ALA A 63 5.67 -7.17 1.14
C ALA A 63 4.57 -6.09 1.10
N GLU A 64 4.25 -5.45 2.23
CA GLU A 64 3.31 -4.32 2.29
C GLU A 64 3.82 -3.12 1.47
N ALA A 65 5.12 -2.81 1.57
CA ALA A 65 5.74 -1.77 0.77
C ALA A 65 5.67 -2.09 -0.73
N ALA A 66 5.88 -3.36 -1.12
CA ALA A 66 5.77 -3.79 -2.51
C ALA A 66 4.33 -3.66 -3.05
N ILE A 67 3.31 -4.01 -2.27
CA ILE A 67 1.89 -3.79 -2.62
C ILE A 67 1.62 -2.30 -2.82
N THR A 68 2.09 -1.47 -1.89
CA THR A 68 1.89 -0.02 -1.93
C THR A 68 2.51 0.58 -3.20
N ALA A 69 3.75 0.18 -3.52
CA ALA A 69 4.44 0.63 -4.73
C ALA A 69 3.71 0.16 -6.01
N ALA A 70 3.32 -1.11 -6.09
CA ALA A 70 2.60 -1.65 -7.25
C ALA A 70 1.24 -0.98 -7.46
N LYS A 71 0.54 -0.65 -6.37
CA LYS A 71 -0.73 0.09 -6.43
C LYS A 71 -0.52 1.51 -6.96
N ALA A 72 0.53 2.21 -6.51
CA ALA A 72 0.86 3.55 -7.01
C ALA A 72 1.21 3.53 -8.51
N GLU A 73 1.96 2.53 -8.99
CA GLU A 73 2.22 2.35 -10.43
C GLU A 73 0.91 2.18 -11.23
N TYR A 74 -0.03 1.37 -10.73
CA TYR A 74 -1.31 1.14 -11.38
C TYR A 74 -2.17 2.41 -11.43
N GLU A 75 -2.28 3.14 -10.32
CA GLU A 75 -3.03 4.40 -10.25
C GLU A 75 -2.44 5.48 -11.16
N THR A 76 -1.11 5.56 -11.24
CA THR A 76 -0.43 6.48 -12.16
C THR A 76 -0.74 6.14 -13.62
N ALA A 77 -0.64 4.87 -14.01
CA ALA A 77 -0.97 4.44 -15.37
C ALA A 77 -2.46 4.69 -15.70
N GLN A 78 -3.36 4.57 -14.72
CA GLN A 78 -4.77 4.91 -14.90
C GLN A 78 -5.01 6.41 -15.11
N ALA A 79 -4.27 7.28 -14.40
CA ALA A 79 -4.34 8.73 -14.60
C ALA A 79 -3.78 9.17 -15.96
N ASP A 80 -2.67 8.56 -16.39
CA ASP A 80 -2.08 8.79 -17.72
C ASP A 80 -3.07 8.41 -18.84
N LEU A 81 -3.78 7.30 -18.66
CA LEU A 81 -4.79 6.81 -19.60
C LEU A 81 -5.97 7.78 -19.72
N ALA A 82 -6.47 8.29 -18.60
CA ALA A 82 -7.52 9.32 -18.60
C ALA A 82 -7.07 10.61 -19.31
N THR A 83 -5.79 10.98 -19.18
CA THR A 83 -5.21 12.13 -19.89
C THR A 83 -5.10 11.87 -21.39
N ALA A 84 -4.72 10.65 -21.78
CA ALA A 84 -4.67 10.23 -23.17
C ALA A 84 -6.07 10.21 -23.81
N ASP A 85 -7.09 9.73 -23.10
CA ASP A 85 -8.50 9.77 -23.54
C ASP A 85 -8.97 11.21 -23.80
N ALA A 86 -8.69 12.13 -22.87
CA ALA A 86 -9.05 13.54 -23.04
C ALA A 86 -8.35 14.17 -24.26
N THR A 87 -7.09 13.78 -24.51
CA THR A 87 -6.32 14.25 -25.67
C THR A 87 -6.92 13.72 -26.97
N ILE A 88 -7.24 12.42 -27.03
CA ILE A 88 -7.88 11.78 -28.19
C ILE A 88 -9.23 12.46 -28.48
N ALA A 89 -10.08 12.65 -27.45
CA ALA A 89 -11.37 13.31 -27.62
C ALA A 89 -11.23 14.75 -28.16
N SER A 90 -10.25 15.51 -27.69
CA SER A 90 -9.96 16.86 -28.19
C SER A 90 -9.53 16.85 -29.66
N LEU A 91 -8.69 15.90 -30.06
CA LEU A 91 -8.24 15.75 -31.45
C LEU A 91 -9.39 15.33 -32.37
N GLU A 92 -10.25 14.41 -31.92
CA GLU A 92 -11.45 14.00 -32.67
C GLU A 92 -12.42 15.17 -32.88
N GLN A 93 -12.61 16.02 -31.86
CA GLN A 93 -13.41 17.24 -31.98
C GLN A 93 -12.81 18.21 -33.01
N LYS A 94 -11.50 18.48 -32.95
CA LYS A 94 -10.81 19.35 -33.92
C LYS A 94 -10.91 18.80 -35.34
N MET A 95 -10.78 17.48 -35.49
CA MET A 95 -10.92 16.80 -36.78
C MET A 95 -12.33 17.01 -37.36
N ALA A 96 -13.39 16.83 -36.55
CA ALA A 96 -14.76 17.06 -36.97
C ALA A 96 -15.04 18.53 -37.33
N GLU A 97 -14.47 19.48 -36.58
CA GLU A 97 -14.57 20.91 -36.87
C GLU A 97 -13.91 21.27 -38.21
N LEU A 98 -12.70 20.75 -38.47
CA LEU A 98 -11.99 20.95 -39.73
C LEU A 98 -12.76 20.33 -40.91
N GLU A 99 -13.31 19.12 -40.74
CA GLU A 99 -14.15 18.48 -41.76
C GLU A 99 -15.38 19.33 -42.08
N SER A 100 -16.05 19.89 -41.07
CA SER A 100 -17.17 20.83 -41.26
C SER A 100 -16.76 22.09 -42.03
N LYS A 101 -15.65 22.74 -41.65
CA LYS A 101 -15.13 23.94 -42.35
C LYS A 101 -14.75 23.65 -43.80
N ILE A 102 -14.19 22.47 -44.07
CA ILE A 102 -13.87 22.04 -45.45
C ILE A 102 -15.15 21.87 -46.28
N GLN A 103 -16.22 21.31 -45.71
CA GLN A 103 -17.53 21.18 -46.37
C GLN A 103 -18.18 22.55 -46.61
N GLU A 104 -18.08 23.47 -45.66
CA GLU A 104 -18.58 24.83 -45.81
C GLU A 104 -17.85 25.57 -46.95
N LYS A 105 -16.51 25.53 -46.97
CA LYS A 105 -15.71 26.11 -48.06
C LYS A 105 -15.94 25.41 -49.40
N GLN A 106 -16.25 24.11 -49.39
CA GLN A 106 -16.65 23.41 -50.60
C GLN A 106 -17.98 23.95 -51.15
N LYS A 107 -18.98 24.11 -50.28
CA LYS A 107 -20.28 24.65 -50.66
C LYS A 107 -20.16 26.10 -51.17
N GLU A 108 -19.36 26.93 -50.51
CA GLU A 108 -19.06 28.30 -50.95
C GLU A 108 -18.44 28.32 -52.35
N LEU A 109 -17.49 27.42 -52.63
CA LEU A 109 -16.90 27.29 -53.97
C LEU A 109 -17.93 26.86 -55.02
N GLU A 110 -18.80 25.90 -54.70
CA GLU A 110 -19.90 25.45 -55.57
C GLU A 110 -20.90 26.59 -55.85
N ASP A 111 -21.21 27.40 -54.84
CA ASP A 111 -22.10 28.56 -54.97
C ASP A 111 -21.46 29.67 -55.84
N ILE A 112 -20.16 29.94 -55.71
CA ILE A 112 -19.43 30.89 -56.58
C ILE A 112 -19.46 30.41 -58.04
N ILE A 113 -19.14 29.14 -58.30
CA ILE A 113 -19.16 28.55 -59.65
C ILE A 113 -20.58 28.63 -60.24
N ARG A 114 -21.61 28.38 -59.43
CA ARG A 114 -23.01 28.49 -59.87
C ARG A 114 -23.39 29.92 -60.26
N GLN A 115 -22.83 30.93 -59.59
CA GLN A 115 -23.02 32.35 -59.91
C GLN A 115 -22.24 32.79 -61.15
N GLN A 116 -21.11 32.16 -61.47
CA GLN A 116 -20.34 32.42 -62.70
C GLN A 116 -21.07 31.99 -63.99
N GLY A 117 -21.89 30.93 -63.94
CA GLY A 117 -22.66 30.41 -65.07
C GLY A 117 -23.55 31.43 -65.81
N PRO A 118 -24.42 32.21 -65.12
CA PRO A 118 -25.21 33.27 -65.76
C PRO A 118 -24.40 34.51 -66.14
N ALA A 119 -23.30 34.82 -65.45
CA ALA A 119 -22.44 35.97 -65.77
C ALA A 119 -21.69 35.79 -67.12
N HIS A 120 -21.22 34.57 -67.40
CA HIS A 120 -20.56 34.26 -68.68
C HIS A 120 -21.54 34.13 -69.87
N ALA A 121 -22.83 33.86 -69.61
CA ALA A 121 -23.86 33.85 -70.64
C ALA A 121 -24.35 35.26 -71.04
N ALA A 122 -24.08 36.27 -70.22
CA ALA A 122 -24.50 37.66 -70.41
C ALA A 122 -23.41 38.57 -71.01
N ILE A 123 -22.31 38.00 -71.55
CA ILE A 123 -21.19 38.72 -72.16
C ILE A 123 -21.64 39.39 -73.47
N GLY A 124 -22.29 40.55 -73.33
CA GLY A 124 -22.64 41.48 -74.40
C GLY A 124 -22.49 42.95 -73.97
N GLY A 125 -22.03 43.23 -72.75
CA GLY A 125 -21.90 44.58 -72.20
C GLY A 125 -20.58 44.81 -71.46
N ARG A 126 -19.98 46.00 -71.64
CA ARG A 126 -18.65 46.46 -71.19
C ARG A 126 -18.32 46.33 -69.69
N ASN A 127 -19.26 45.89 -68.85
CA ASN A 127 -19.05 45.74 -67.40
C ASN A 127 -18.95 44.27 -66.94
N GLY A 128 -19.27 43.29 -67.81
CA GLY A 128 -19.30 41.87 -67.42
C GLY A 128 -17.93 41.21 -67.20
N ASP A 129 -16.87 41.78 -67.77
CA ASP A 129 -15.52 41.20 -67.68
C ASP A 129 -14.89 41.42 -66.27
N ALA A 130 -15.16 42.57 -65.63
CA ALA A 130 -14.62 42.87 -64.29
C ALA A 130 -15.29 42.02 -63.18
N ASP A 131 -16.61 41.80 -63.28
CA ASP A 131 -17.36 40.96 -62.33
C ASP A 131 -16.97 39.48 -62.44
N ALA A 132 -16.60 39.02 -63.65
CA ALA A 132 -16.12 37.66 -63.89
C ALA A 132 -14.72 37.42 -63.31
N GLU A 133 -13.79 38.37 -63.47
CA GLU A 133 -12.44 38.30 -62.89
C GLU A 133 -12.48 38.27 -61.36
N GLN A 134 -13.35 39.08 -60.72
CA GLN A 134 -13.52 39.08 -59.26
C GLN A 134 -14.05 37.75 -58.72
N LEU A 135 -15.00 37.12 -59.43
CA LEU A 135 -15.52 35.81 -59.05
C LEU A 135 -14.48 34.70 -59.20
N ASP A 136 -13.58 34.79 -60.19
CA ASP A 136 -12.48 33.83 -60.38
C ASP A 136 -11.40 33.98 -59.29
N GLU A 137 -11.06 35.22 -58.92
CA GLU A 137 -10.14 35.49 -57.82
C GLU A 137 -10.69 34.95 -56.49
N LEU A 138 -11.97 35.20 -56.20
CA LEU A 138 -12.65 34.70 -55.01
C LEU A 138 -12.73 33.16 -54.99
N ALA A 139 -13.04 32.53 -56.13
CA ALA A 139 -13.01 31.06 -56.26
C ALA A 139 -11.61 30.50 -55.98
N GLY A 140 -10.57 31.17 -56.49
CA GLY A 140 -9.17 30.86 -56.22
C GLY A 140 -8.81 30.95 -54.73
N GLU A 141 -9.26 32.00 -54.04
CA GLU A 141 -9.07 32.17 -52.60
C GLU A 141 -9.76 31.09 -51.78
N VAL A 142 -11.04 30.81 -52.05
CA VAL A 142 -11.81 29.76 -51.36
C VAL A 142 -11.19 28.38 -51.59
N SER A 143 -10.70 28.12 -52.81
CA SER A 143 -9.98 26.89 -53.14
C SER A 143 -8.66 26.75 -52.36
N ARG A 144 -7.87 27.83 -52.27
CA ARG A 144 -6.63 27.87 -51.45
C ARG A 144 -6.93 27.66 -49.97
N ALA A 145 -7.96 28.32 -49.43
CA ALA A 145 -8.38 28.17 -48.04
C ALA A 145 -8.83 26.74 -47.73
N LYS A 146 -9.62 26.12 -48.62
CA LYS A 146 -10.03 24.71 -48.52
C LYS A 146 -8.82 23.77 -48.54
N ALA A 147 -7.85 24.03 -49.42
CA ALA A 147 -6.62 23.25 -49.49
C ALA A 147 -5.80 23.35 -48.19
N ALA A 148 -5.67 24.56 -47.62
CA ALA A 148 -4.99 24.77 -46.33
C ALA A 148 -5.68 24.00 -45.20
N LEU A 149 -7.01 24.06 -45.08
CA LEU A 149 -7.77 23.31 -44.08
C LEU A 149 -7.59 21.78 -44.24
N LYS A 150 -7.49 21.28 -45.47
CA LYS A 150 -7.20 19.85 -45.72
C LYS A 150 -5.81 19.44 -45.23
N VAL A 151 -4.81 20.32 -45.34
CA VAL A 151 -3.47 20.07 -44.80
C VAL A 151 -3.51 20.04 -43.27
N GLU A 152 -4.22 20.98 -42.64
CA GLU A 152 -4.43 20.95 -41.18
C GLU A 152 -5.17 19.68 -40.73
N LEU A 153 -6.19 19.25 -41.47
CA LEU A 153 -6.92 18.01 -41.19
C LEU A 153 -6.00 16.79 -41.25
N GLN A 154 -5.10 16.71 -42.23
CA GLN A 154 -4.12 15.62 -42.30
C GLN A 154 -3.17 15.64 -41.10
N LYS A 155 -2.68 16.81 -40.72
CA LYS A 155 -1.83 16.96 -39.53
C LYS A 155 -2.54 16.48 -38.26
N VAL A 156 -3.81 16.86 -38.06
CA VAL A 156 -4.60 16.40 -36.90
C VAL A 156 -4.84 14.89 -36.95
N LYS A 157 -5.04 14.29 -38.13
CA LYS A 157 -5.14 12.83 -38.29
C LYS A 157 -3.86 12.10 -37.90
N GLU A 158 -2.70 12.64 -38.29
CA GLU A 158 -1.41 12.10 -37.87
C GLU A 158 -1.21 12.22 -36.34
N GLU A 159 -1.54 13.37 -35.76
CA GLU A 159 -1.50 13.59 -34.31
C GLU A 159 -2.43 12.62 -33.56
N LEU A 160 -3.63 12.36 -34.08
CA LEU A 160 -4.59 11.41 -33.52
C LEU A 160 -4.06 9.97 -33.53
N GLU A 161 -3.44 9.55 -34.63
CA GLU A 161 -2.84 8.21 -34.73
C GLU A 161 -1.65 8.04 -33.78
N VAL A 162 -0.85 9.10 -33.57
CA VAL A 162 0.21 9.10 -32.55
C VAL A 162 -0.39 9.01 -31.15
N ALA A 163 -1.44 9.78 -30.85
CA ALA A 163 -2.12 9.74 -29.55
C ALA A 163 -2.73 8.35 -29.26
N LYS A 164 -3.34 7.70 -30.25
CA LYS A 164 -3.87 6.33 -30.12
C LYS A 164 -2.77 5.30 -29.87
N ARG A 165 -1.62 5.41 -30.53
CA ARG A 165 -0.46 4.56 -30.22
C ARG A 165 0.06 4.78 -28.81
N ALA A 166 0.14 6.04 -28.37
CA ALA A 166 0.54 6.36 -27.00
C ALA A 166 -0.44 5.76 -25.98
N TYR A 167 -1.74 5.90 -26.22
CA TYR A 167 -2.79 5.28 -25.40
C TYR A 167 -2.60 3.76 -25.28
N ALA A 168 -2.38 3.06 -26.40
CA ALA A 168 -2.16 1.61 -26.39
C ALA A 168 -0.94 1.22 -25.52
N GLY A 169 0.16 1.97 -25.61
CA GLY A 169 1.33 1.77 -24.76
C GLY A 169 1.07 2.04 -23.27
N ILE A 170 0.22 3.01 -22.94
CA ILE A 170 -0.19 3.27 -21.55
C ILE A 170 -1.09 2.15 -21.03
N GLU A 171 -2.01 1.63 -21.85
CA GLU A 171 -2.86 0.49 -21.47
C GLU A 171 -2.02 -0.76 -21.18
N GLU A 172 -0.98 -1.04 -21.99
CA GLU A 172 -0.02 -2.12 -21.69
C GLU A 172 0.69 -1.90 -20.36
N ARG A 173 1.17 -0.67 -20.08
CA ARG A 173 1.79 -0.36 -18.78
C ARG A 173 0.83 -0.58 -17.62
N LYS A 174 -0.44 -0.20 -17.77
CA LYS A 174 -1.48 -0.43 -16.77
C LYS A 174 -1.73 -1.93 -16.55
N GLN A 175 -1.75 -2.74 -17.61
CA GLN A 175 -1.86 -4.20 -17.49
C GLN A 175 -0.67 -4.82 -16.76
N VAL A 176 0.55 -4.38 -17.08
CA VAL A 176 1.77 -4.81 -16.38
C VAL A 176 1.70 -4.42 -14.90
N ALA A 177 1.29 -3.20 -14.59
CA ALA A 177 1.12 -2.73 -13.20
C ALA A 177 0.04 -3.53 -12.45
N ALA A 178 -1.07 -3.87 -13.11
CA ALA A 178 -2.11 -4.73 -12.53
C ALA A 178 -1.59 -6.14 -12.22
N ALA A 179 -0.81 -6.74 -13.14
CA ALA A 179 -0.20 -8.04 -12.92
C ALA A 179 0.84 -8.02 -11.79
N LYS A 180 1.63 -6.94 -11.67
CA LYS A 180 2.54 -6.74 -10.53
C LYS A 180 1.77 -6.65 -9.21
N LEU A 181 0.67 -5.91 -9.19
CA LEU A 181 -0.15 -5.75 -7.99
C LEU A 181 -0.77 -7.10 -7.56
N ASP A 182 -1.29 -7.89 -8.50
CA ASP A 182 -1.79 -9.24 -8.23
C ASP A 182 -0.69 -10.16 -7.68
N ALA A 183 0.49 -10.15 -8.32
CA ALA A 183 1.64 -10.93 -7.86
C ALA A 183 2.10 -10.52 -6.46
N ALA A 184 2.11 -9.22 -6.15
CA ALA A 184 2.47 -8.69 -4.83
C ALA A 184 1.46 -9.11 -3.76
N ASN A 185 0.16 -9.03 -4.04
CA ASN A 185 -0.89 -9.49 -3.13
C ASN A 185 -0.79 -11.00 -2.86
N LYS A 186 -0.52 -11.79 -3.91
CA LYS A 186 -0.31 -13.24 -3.76
C LYS A 186 0.93 -13.56 -2.93
N ALA A 187 2.03 -12.83 -3.14
CA ALA A 187 3.24 -12.99 -2.34
C ALA A 187 3.01 -12.63 -0.88
N PHE A 188 2.27 -11.54 -0.61
CA PHE A 188 1.92 -11.11 0.74
C PHE A 188 1.19 -12.20 1.53
N ALA A 189 0.22 -12.89 0.93
CA ALA A 189 -0.49 -13.99 1.61
C ALA A 189 0.47 -15.09 2.11
N GLY A 190 1.49 -15.43 1.32
CA GLY A 190 2.51 -16.42 1.73
C GLY A 190 3.46 -15.89 2.81
N VAL A 191 3.74 -14.58 2.83
CA VAL A 191 4.55 -13.94 3.87
C VAL A 191 3.77 -13.80 5.18
N GLU A 192 2.49 -13.47 5.10
CA GLU A 192 1.58 -13.39 6.25
C GLU A 192 1.48 -14.74 6.96
N GLU A 193 1.34 -15.84 6.21
CA GLU A 193 1.33 -17.19 6.77
C GLU A 193 2.64 -17.52 7.48
N LYS A 194 3.80 -17.19 6.88
CA LYS A 194 5.11 -17.40 7.51
C LYS A 194 5.30 -16.57 8.77
N HIS A 195 4.85 -15.32 8.77
CA HIS A 195 4.87 -14.46 9.95
C HIS A 195 4.00 -15.05 11.07
N ALA A 196 2.80 -15.54 10.75
CA ALA A 196 1.95 -16.22 11.72
C ALA A 196 2.60 -17.49 12.29
N GLN A 197 3.23 -18.31 11.44
CA GLN A 197 3.97 -19.50 11.88
C GLN A 197 5.16 -19.14 12.79
N ALA A 198 5.90 -18.08 12.46
CA ALA A 198 7.02 -17.61 13.27
C ALA A 198 6.57 -17.06 14.64
N MET A 199 5.41 -16.38 14.69
CA MET A 199 4.81 -15.93 15.95
C MET A 199 4.47 -17.12 16.86
N VAL A 200 3.81 -18.15 16.33
CA VAL A 200 3.47 -19.37 17.10
C VAL A 200 4.74 -20.08 17.56
N ALA A 201 5.71 -20.27 16.67
CA ALA A 201 6.98 -20.93 17.00
C ALA A 201 7.75 -20.19 18.10
N PHE A 202 7.74 -18.85 18.08
CA PHE A 202 8.36 -18.04 19.14
C PHE A 202 7.60 -18.18 20.46
N GLU A 203 6.27 -18.12 20.47
CA GLU A 203 5.47 -18.29 21.68
C GLU A 203 5.71 -19.65 22.35
N GLU A 204 5.73 -20.72 21.57
CA GLU A 204 6.02 -22.08 22.05
C GLU A 204 7.45 -22.21 22.58
N ALA A 205 8.44 -21.73 21.85
CA ALA A 205 9.84 -21.79 22.25
C ALA A 205 10.10 -20.95 23.52
N PHE A 206 9.50 -19.77 23.60
CA PHE A 206 9.64 -18.87 24.75
C PHE A 206 8.96 -19.43 26.01
N ALA A 207 7.78 -20.04 25.87
CA ALA A 207 7.12 -20.74 26.97
C ALA A 207 7.97 -21.93 27.47
N ALA A 208 8.50 -22.75 26.56
CA ALA A 208 9.38 -23.86 26.92
C ALA A 208 10.66 -23.39 27.63
N TYR A 209 11.23 -22.27 27.20
CA TYR A 209 12.38 -21.65 27.86
C TYR A 209 12.05 -21.18 29.28
N LYS A 210 10.92 -20.45 29.46
CA LYS A 210 10.46 -20.04 30.79
C LYS A 210 10.29 -21.23 31.74
N GLU A 211 9.67 -22.30 31.29
CA GLU A 211 9.47 -23.50 32.11
C GLU A 211 10.80 -24.20 32.46
N ALA A 212 11.73 -24.29 31.52
CA ALA A 212 13.06 -24.85 31.77
C ALA A 212 13.84 -24.03 32.81
N VAL A 213 13.80 -22.69 32.71
CA VAL A 213 14.42 -21.80 33.69
C VAL A 213 13.78 -21.94 35.06
N LYS A 214 12.44 -22.01 35.16
CA LYS A 214 11.77 -22.25 36.44
C LYS A 214 12.18 -23.58 37.06
N ALA A 215 12.30 -24.65 36.26
CA ALA A 215 12.75 -25.95 36.73
C ALA A 215 14.19 -25.90 37.26
N GLU A 216 15.09 -25.19 36.56
CA GLU A 216 16.47 -24.98 37.01
C GLU A 216 16.54 -24.20 38.32
N LEU A 217 15.81 -23.09 38.42
CA LEU A 217 15.77 -22.27 39.62
C LEU A 217 15.24 -23.07 40.82
N LYS A 218 14.20 -23.89 40.63
CA LYS A 218 13.70 -24.80 41.68
C LYS A 218 14.74 -25.84 42.08
N ALA A 219 15.44 -26.45 41.12
CA ALA A 219 16.51 -27.40 41.39
C ALA A 219 17.70 -26.77 42.14
N ALA A 220 17.94 -25.47 41.93
CA ALA A 220 18.94 -24.69 42.64
C ALA A 220 18.48 -24.19 44.03
N GLY A 221 17.22 -24.41 44.43
CA GLY A 221 16.70 -23.98 45.73
C GLY A 221 16.07 -22.58 45.75
N ALA A 222 15.76 -21.99 44.59
CA ALA A 222 15.05 -20.70 44.53
C ALA A 222 13.63 -20.81 45.09
N SER A 223 13.18 -19.75 45.78
CA SER A 223 11.79 -19.67 46.28
C SER A 223 10.78 -19.46 45.14
N ASP A 224 9.52 -19.82 45.40
CA ASP A 224 8.41 -19.65 44.45
C ASP A 224 8.18 -18.19 44.03
N PHE A 225 8.62 -17.23 44.85
CA PHE A 225 8.58 -15.82 44.50
C PHE A 225 9.41 -15.50 43.26
N TYR A 226 10.61 -16.08 43.14
CA TYR A 226 11.53 -15.84 42.03
C TYR A 226 11.09 -16.55 40.75
N THR A 227 10.52 -17.75 40.87
CA THR A 227 9.99 -18.48 39.70
C THR A 227 8.79 -17.74 39.10
N LYS A 228 7.97 -17.06 39.92
CA LYS A 228 6.87 -16.21 39.44
C LYS A 228 7.35 -14.92 38.76
N LYS A 229 8.55 -14.41 39.11
CA LYS A 229 9.13 -13.27 38.37
C LYS A 229 9.51 -13.64 36.93
N ILE A 230 9.88 -14.90 36.66
CA ILE A 230 10.17 -15.38 35.30
C ILE A 230 8.95 -15.25 34.38
N ASP A 231 7.73 -15.43 34.91
CA ASP A 231 6.50 -15.27 34.13
C ASP A 231 6.32 -13.85 33.57
N SER A 232 6.75 -12.85 34.35
CA SER A 232 6.62 -11.43 34.00
C SER A 232 7.60 -10.96 32.92
N ALA A 233 8.64 -11.74 32.60
CA ALA A 233 9.58 -11.39 31.55
C ALA A 233 8.97 -11.61 30.17
N ASN A 234 9.07 -10.61 29.31
CA ASN A 234 8.49 -10.65 27.95
C ASN A 234 9.52 -10.91 26.84
N THR A 235 10.80 -11.00 27.20
CA THR A 235 11.91 -11.21 26.26
C THR A 235 12.78 -12.37 26.71
N VAL A 236 13.44 -13.04 25.76
CA VAL A 236 14.39 -14.13 26.05
C VAL A 236 15.55 -13.62 26.91
N ASP A 237 16.08 -12.45 26.57
CA ASP A 237 17.14 -11.77 27.32
C ASP A 237 16.70 -11.36 28.74
N GLY A 238 15.44 -10.96 28.91
CA GLY A 238 14.87 -10.64 30.23
C GLY A 238 14.79 -11.87 31.15
N VAL A 239 14.36 -13.02 30.60
CA VAL A 239 14.36 -14.30 31.33
C VAL A 239 15.79 -14.71 31.68
N LYS A 240 16.74 -14.54 30.76
CA LYS A 240 18.16 -14.84 30.98
C LYS A 240 18.76 -14.00 32.10
N THR A 241 18.54 -12.69 32.07
CA THR A 241 19.03 -11.75 33.09
C THR A 241 18.46 -12.09 34.47
N LEU A 242 17.16 -12.39 34.55
CA LEU A 242 16.54 -12.79 35.81
C LEU A 242 17.12 -14.11 36.33
N ARG A 243 17.30 -15.10 35.45
CA ARG A 243 17.92 -16.38 35.80
C ARG A 243 19.30 -16.18 36.42
N GLU A 244 20.17 -15.42 35.75
CA GLU A 244 21.54 -15.16 36.21
C GLU A 244 21.55 -14.42 37.56
N MET A 245 20.71 -13.40 37.72
CA MET A 245 20.59 -12.64 38.97
C MET A 245 20.11 -13.51 40.15
N ILE A 246 19.17 -14.41 39.91
CA ILE A 246 18.63 -15.30 40.95
C ILE A 246 19.67 -16.36 41.31
N LEU A 247 20.35 -16.96 40.34
CA LEU A 247 21.40 -17.95 40.60
C LEU A 247 22.60 -17.35 41.36
N ASP A 248 23.03 -16.13 41.01
CA ASP A 248 24.09 -15.41 41.75
C ASP A 248 23.68 -15.15 43.21
N SER A 249 22.43 -14.75 43.43
CA SER A 249 21.89 -14.49 44.77
C SER A 249 21.82 -15.77 45.64
N ILE A 250 21.63 -16.95 45.04
CA ILE A 250 21.62 -18.24 45.75
C ILE A 250 23.06 -18.73 46.01
N ALA A 251 23.98 -18.52 45.08
CA ALA A 251 25.36 -18.95 45.19
C ALA A 251 26.18 -18.15 46.21
N LYS A 252 25.73 -16.93 46.53
CA LYS A 252 26.37 -16.08 47.54
C LYS A 252 25.86 -16.46 48.94
N PRO A 253 26.68 -17.10 49.81
CA PRO A 253 26.25 -17.42 51.16
C PRO A 253 25.93 -16.13 51.90
N GLU A 254 24.69 -16.06 52.41
CA GLU A 254 24.26 -15.07 53.38
C GLU A 254 25.19 -15.18 54.59
N VAL A 255 25.98 -14.13 54.84
CA VAL A 255 26.69 -13.97 56.12
C VAL A 255 25.60 -13.85 57.18
N GLU A 256 25.56 -14.79 58.13
CA GLU A 256 24.63 -14.83 59.25
C GLU A 256 24.48 -13.45 59.91
N PRO A 257 23.25 -12.92 60.13
CA PRO A 257 23.05 -11.91 61.15
C PRO A 257 23.12 -12.61 62.51
N GLU A 258 24.27 -12.55 63.18
CA GLU A 258 24.43 -13.01 64.55
C GLU A 258 23.39 -12.37 65.49
N ALA A 259 22.57 -13.25 66.09
CA ALA A 259 21.95 -13.19 67.41
C ALA A 259 21.29 -11.87 67.91
N LYS A 260 19.95 -11.95 68.11
CA LYS A 260 19.23 -11.20 69.15
C LYS A 260 19.92 -11.36 70.52
N PRO A 261 19.86 -10.33 71.37
CA PRO A 261 19.19 -10.50 72.66
C PRO A 261 18.20 -9.37 73.00
N GLU A 262 17.02 -9.75 73.50
CA GLU A 262 16.09 -8.91 74.28
C GLU A 262 16.27 -9.25 75.80
N PRO A 263 15.68 -8.54 76.79
CA PRO A 263 15.53 -7.09 77.03
C PRO A 263 15.74 -6.64 78.53
N LYS A 264 15.63 -5.32 78.79
CA LYS A 264 15.27 -4.54 80.04
C LYS A 264 16.38 -3.72 80.76
N PRO A 265 16.07 -2.63 81.52
CA PRO A 265 14.80 -1.90 81.75
C PRO A 265 14.85 -0.36 81.50
N GLU A 266 13.66 0.27 81.58
CA GLU A 266 13.32 1.70 81.41
C GLU A 266 14.22 2.72 82.15
N PRO A 267 14.26 3.97 81.65
CA PRO A 267 13.65 5.05 82.44
C PRO A 267 12.67 5.94 81.65
N LYS A 268 11.51 6.21 82.27
CA LYS A 268 10.52 7.28 81.97
C LYS A 268 11.05 8.68 82.39
N PRO A 269 10.38 9.82 82.08
CA PRO A 269 10.09 10.42 80.77
C PRO A 269 10.39 11.97 80.75
N GLU A 270 10.03 12.62 79.63
CA GLU A 270 9.74 14.07 79.39
C GLU A 270 10.83 14.95 78.73
N PRO A 271 10.47 16.03 77.98
CA PRO A 271 9.18 16.38 77.34
C PRO A 271 9.29 16.69 75.82
N LYS A 272 8.11 16.72 75.18
CA LYS A 272 7.84 17.09 73.77
C LYS A 272 8.53 18.38 73.30
N PRO A 273 9.00 18.40 72.04
CA PRO A 273 8.81 19.56 71.17
C PRO A 273 7.68 19.30 70.17
N GLU A 274 6.86 20.32 69.99
CA GLU A 274 5.68 20.38 69.13
C GLU A 274 5.93 19.95 67.67
N PRO A 275 4.92 19.39 66.99
CA PRO A 275 5.03 18.99 65.60
C PRO A 275 5.18 20.24 64.71
N LYS A 276 6.30 20.34 63.97
CA LYS A 276 6.36 21.25 62.84
C LYS A 276 5.50 20.68 61.70
N PRO A 277 4.61 21.50 61.11
CA PRO A 277 3.63 21.06 60.12
C PRO A 277 4.27 20.59 58.82
N GLU A 278 3.60 19.60 58.23
CA GLU A 278 3.87 18.95 56.95
C GLU A 278 4.18 19.96 55.83
N PRO A 279 5.28 19.79 55.07
CA PRO A 279 5.35 20.35 53.73
C PRO A 279 4.38 19.57 52.83
N LYS A 280 3.43 20.31 52.26
CA LYS A 280 2.40 19.89 51.31
C LYS A 280 2.95 18.89 50.28
N PRO A 281 2.16 17.85 49.91
CA PRO A 281 2.44 17.05 48.74
C PRO A 281 2.58 17.95 47.51
N GLU A 282 3.67 17.78 46.76
CA GLU A 282 3.76 18.31 45.42
C GLU A 282 2.57 17.80 44.60
N PRO A 283 1.94 18.67 43.78
CA PRO A 283 0.78 18.29 42.99
C PRO A 283 1.16 17.17 42.02
N LYS A 284 0.33 16.11 42.02
CA LYS A 284 0.33 15.06 41.00
C LYS A 284 0.41 15.70 39.61
N PRO A 285 1.26 15.18 38.71
CA PRO A 285 1.15 15.49 37.29
C PRO A 285 -0.28 15.20 36.83
N GLU A 286 -0.90 16.19 36.19
CA GLU A 286 -2.21 16.08 35.59
C GLU A 286 -2.27 14.85 34.67
N PRO A 287 -3.35 14.06 34.72
CA PRO A 287 -3.56 13.01 33.73
C PRO A 287 -3.61 13.64 32.35
N LYS A 288 -2.78 13.13 31.43
CA LYS A 288 -2.88 13.42 30.01
C LYS A 288 -4.35 13.25 29.57
N PRO A 289 -4.91 14.20 28.81
CA PRO A 289 -6.27 14.08 28.30
C PRO A 289 -6.45 12.76 27.55
N GLU A 290 -7.51 12.03 27.90
CA GLU A 290 -7.98 10.89 27.12
C GLU A 290 -8.14 11.32 25.66
N PRO A 291 -7.65 10.54 24.69
CA PRO A 291 -7.95 10.78 23.30
C PRO A 291 -9.48 10.72 23.12
N LYS A 292 -10.03 11.80 22.55
CA LYS A 292 -11.44 11.91 22.16
C LYS A 292 -11.85 10.64 21.38
N PRO A 293 -13.03 10.08 21.64
CA PRO A 293 -13.59 9.01 20.83
C PRO A 293 -13.60 9.42 19.35
N GLU A 294 -13.10 8.55 18.49
CA GLU A 294 -13.22 8.69 17.05
C GLU A 294 -14.69 8.90 16.68
N PRO A 295 -14.99 9.85 15.75
CA PRO A 295 -16.33 10.04 15.26
C PRO A 295 -16.85 8.76 14.62
N LYS A 296 -18.04 8.33 15.06
CA LYS A 296 -18.79 7.23 14.45
C LYS A 296 -18.83 7.38 12.92
N PRO A 297 -18.62 6.29 12.17
CA PRO A 297 -18.82 6.30 10.72
C PRO A 297 -20.22 6.81 10.37
N GLU A 298 -20.28 7.78 9.46
CA GLU A 298 -21.54 8.25 8.89
C GLU A 298 -22.33 7.08 8.31
N PRO A 299 -23.66 7.04 8.50
CA PRO A 299 -24.50 6.00 7.93
C PRO A 299 -24.44 6.03 6.41
N LYS A 300 -24.12 4.88 5.81
CA LYS A 300 -24.16 4.64 4.36
C LYS A 300 -25.47 5.20 3.76
N PRO A 301 -25.41 5.95 2.65
CA PRO A 301 -26.60 6.38 1.94
C PRO A 301 -27.44 5.17 1.53
N LYS A 302 -28.75 5.27 1.79
CA LYS A 302 -29.74 4.25 1.41
C LYS A 302 -29.66 3.97 -0.10
N PRO A 303 -29.83 2.72 -0.54
CA PRO A 303 -29.96 2.38 -1.95
C PRO A 303 -31.10 3.18 -2.58
N GLN A 304 -30.80 3.86 -3.69
CA GLN A 304 -31.85 4.43 -4.54
C GLN A 304 -32.78 3.30 -5.00
N PRO A 305 -34.11 3.53 -5.03
CA PRO A 305 -35.05 2.57 -5.57
C PRO A 305 -34.74 2.30 -7.05
N LYS A 306 -34.71 1.01 -7.40
CA LYS A 306 -34.60 0.54 -8.78
C LYS A 306 -35.67 1.22 -9.67
N PRO A 307 -35.32 1.72 -10.86
CA PRO A 307 -36.30 2.12 -11.85
C PRO A 307 -37.24 0.96 -12.14
N ALA A 308 -38.55 1.24 -12.12
CA ALA A 308 -39.58 0.30 -12.53
C ALA A 308 -39.34 -0.16 -13.98
N PRO A 309 -39.62 -1.44 -14.32
CA PRO A 309 -39.51 -1.93 -15.67
C PRO A 309 -40.40 -1.14 -16.63
N ALA A 310 -39.82 -0.71 -17.74
CA ALA A 310 -40.51 -0.01 -18.82
C ALA A 310 -41.71 -0.83 -19.34
N PRO A 311 -42.88 -0.21 -19.54
CA PRO A 311 -43.98 -0.86 -20.24
C PRO A 311 -43.62 -1.09 -21.71
N LYS A 312 -43.95 -2.31 -22.18
CA LYS A 312 -43.82 -2.77 -23.56
C LYS A 312 -44.57 -1.84 -24.53
N PRO A 313 -44.06 -1.60 -25.76
CA PRO A 313 -44.75 -0.77 -26.74
C PRO A 313 -45.94 -1.53 -27.34
N GLU A 314 -47.15 -1.01 -27.15
CA GLU A 314 -48.30 -1.31 -28.00
C GLU A 314 -48.57 -0.16 -28.97
N ALA A 315 -49.01 -0.56 -30.16
CA ALA A 315 -48.99 0.21 -31.39
C ALA A 315 -50.13 1.21 -31.54
N LYS A 316 -49.85 2.24 -32.36
CA LYS A 316 -50.75 2.97 -33.27
C LYS A 316 -51.99 3.67 -32.68
N LYS A 317 -51.98 5.01 -32.76
CA LYS A 317 -52.85 5.74 -33.71
C LYS A 317 -52.44 7.21 -33.91
N GLU A 318 -52.70 7.65 -35.13
CA GLU A 318 -52.71 9.01 -35.73
C GLU A 318 -53.43 10.04 -34.82
N GLU A 319 -53.25 11.37 -34.88
CA GLU A 319 -53.25 12.29 -36.02
C GLU A 319 -52.98 13.76 -35.52
N LYS A 320 -52.50 14.63 -36.43
CA LYS A 320 -52.67 16.11 -36.53
C LYS A 320 -51.98 17.15 -35.60
N LYS A 321 -51.01 17.84 -36.23
CA LYS A 321 -50.95 19.29 -36.59
C LYS A 321 -51.01 20.37 -35.48
N ALA A 322 -49.90 21.10 -35.29
CA ALA A 322 -49.81 22.58 -35.37
C ALA A 322 -48.35 23.07 -35.13
N ALA A 323 -47.99 24.18 -35.76
CA ALA A 323 -46.65 24.78 -35.84
C ALA A 323 -46.45 25.96 -34.84
N PRO A 324 -45.41 26.82 -34.93
CA PRO A 324 -44.40 27.03 -33.90
C PRO A 324 -44.46 28.41 -33.21
N LYS A 325 -43.73 28.61 -32.09
CA LYS A 325 -43.32 29.95 -31.61
C LYS A 325 -41.95 29.92 -30.91
N GLN A 326 -41.09 30.83 -31.36
CA GLN A 326 -39.92 31.35 -30.67
C GLN A 326 -40.37 32.21 -29.48
N ASP A 327 -39.55 32.34 -28.42
CA ASP A 327 -38.86 33.61 -28.14
C ASP A 327 -38.04 33.57 -26.85
N ALA A 328 -37.04 34.44 -26.88
CA ALA A 328 -35.94 34.68 -25.96
C ALA A 328 -36.31 34.82 -24.48
N ASN A 329 -35.34 34.53 -23.61
CA ASN A 329 -34.57 35.55 -22.88
C ASN A 329 -33.94 34.96 -21.60
N LYS A 330 -32.65 34.61 -21.63
CA LYS A 330 -31.76 34.75 -20.46
C LYS A 330 -30.29 34.71 -20.87
N LEU A 331 -29.62 35.82 -20.56
CA LEU A 331 -28.21 36.11 -20.76
C LEU A 331 -27.29 35.16 -19.98
N PRO A 332 -26.03 34.97 -20.43
CA PRO A 332 -25.03 34.17 -19.73
C PRO A 332 -24.50 34.88 -18.48
N SER A 333 -24.44 34.15 -17.37
CA SER A 333 -23.73 34.57 -16.16
C SER A 333 -22.24 34.36 -16.38
N THR A 334 -21.50 35.43 -16.63
CA THR A 334 -20.04 35.45 -16.59
C THR A 334 -19.57 35.53 -15.15
N GLY A 335 -18.81 34.53 -14.71
CA GLY A 335 -18.10 34.55 -13.44
C GLY A 335 -17.19 33.35 -13.29
N GLU A 336 -15.89 33.59 -13.46
CA GLU A 336 -14.76 32.73 -13.07
C GLU A 336 -14.56 31.40 -13.81
N ALA A 337 -13.81 31.45 -14.90
CA ALA A 337 -12.90 30.36 -15.25
C ALA A 337 -11.70 30.95 -16.01
N THR A 338 -10.55 30.87 -15.35
CA THR A 338 -9.20 31.00 -15.87
C THR A 338 -9.06 30.22 -17.18
N ASN A 339 -8.91 30.92 -18.30
CA ASN A 339 -8.68 30.30 -19.62
C ASN A 339 -7.31 29.59 -19.66
N PRO A 340 -7.23 28.29 -20.03
CA PRO A 340 -5.97 27.55 -20.13
C PRO A 340 -5.26 27.65 -21.50
N PHE A 341 -5.54 28.66 -22.33
CA PHE A 341 -5.07 28.69 -23.73
C PHE A 341 -3.66 29.26 -23.98
N PHE A 342 -2.83 29.50 -22.95
CA PHE A 342 -1.46 30.01 -23.16
C PHE A 342 -0.32 29.26 -22.46
N THR A 343 -0.54 28.08 -21.86
CA THR A 343 0.55 27.27 -21.29
C THR A 343 1.01 26.20 -22.27
N ALA A 344 1.60 26.65 -23.37
CA ALA A 344 2.48 25.83 -24.19
C ALA A 344 3.94 26.00 -23.70
N ALA A 345 4.69 24.89 -23.72
CA ALA A 345 6.15 24.73 -23.54
C ALA A 345 6.68 24.33 -22.14
N ALA A 346 6.82 23.02 -21.93
CA ALA A 346 7.86 22.26 -21.19
C ALA A 346 7.31 20.82 -21.00
N LEU A 347 7.94 19.67 -21.25
CA LEU A 347 9.32 19.17 -21.30
C LEU A 347 9.40 18.09 -22.42
N ALA A 348 10.42 18.01 -23.27
CA ALA A 348 11.81 17.57 -23.05
C ALA A 348 11.97 16.06 -22.72
N VAL A 349 12.26 15.29 -23.79
CA VAL A 349 13.14 14.10 -23.92
C VAL A 349 13.31 13.18 -22.70
N MET A 350 12.81 11.94 -22.83
CA MET A 350 13.42 10.75 -22.20
C MET A 350 13.58 9.66 -23.27
N ALA A 351 14.66 9.79 -24.05
CA ALA A 351 15.18 8.71 -24.89
C ALA A 351 15.84 7.66 -23.99
N GLY A 352 15.64 6.39 -24.34
CA GLY A 352 16.11 5.25 -23.58
C GLY A 352 17.63 5.14 -23.50
N ALA A 353 18.09 4.54 -22.41
CA ALA A 353 19.36 3.85 -22.33
C ALA A 353 19.15 2.58 -21.49
N GLY A 354 18.92 1.47 -22.19
CA GLY A 354 19.09 0.13 -21.64
C GLY A 354 20.56 -0.27 -21.70
N VAL A 355 21.07 -0.73 -20.56
CA VAL A 355 21.90 -1.93 -20.33
C VAL A 355 23.03 -2.28 -21.34
N ALA A 356 24.27 -2.26 -20.83
CA ALA A 356 25.34 -3.26 -21.07
C ALA A 356 26.24 -3.26 -19.81
N ALA A 357 26.23 -4.28 -18.95
CA ALA A 357 26.93 -5.58 -19.02
C ALA A 357 28.48 -5.51 -18.91
N VAL A 358 28.96 -5.86 -17.70
CA VAL A 358 30.02 -6.85 -17.37
C VAL A 358 31.50 -6.60 -17.72
N SER A 359 32.38 -7.12 -16.83
CA SER A 359 33.86 -7.25 -16.88
C SER A 359 34.64 -5.94 -16.65
N THR A 360 35.49 -5.79 -15.63
CA THR A 360 36.56 -6.68 -15.12
C THR A 360 36.83 -6.43 -13.64
#